data_AF-A0AAV9JXA2-F1
#
_entry.id   AF-A0AAV9JXA2-F1
#
_cell.length_a   1.000
_cell.length_b   1.000
_cell.length_c   1.000
_cell.angle_alpha   90.00
_cell.angle_beta   90.00
_cell.angle_gamma   90.00
#
_symmetry.space_group_name_H-M   'P 1'
#
loop_
_entity.id
_entity.type
_entity.pdbx_description
1 polymer ?
#
loop_
_entity_poly.entity_id
_entity_poly.type
_entity_poly.pdbx_seq_one_letter_code
_entity_poly.pdbx_strand_id
1 'polypeptide(L)'
;MSNTPNRKMETDAKYSILDQSGLEVARPYEGPEVVPDSGGPLERRSSLNQLDSIGEHVTNKQNYGNYYIDNDLVAAPVYSDEADPSYINSNTKEPQVEAQRLHQPRETRRYCGLRKAILLALLVTSMVVVVAAVLGGVLGTLLTRRKPSPAPGEINATNSTSLNSSLSSVGPLQARSNSGLAATVSADGSGRLFAYYQDLDGRIIENSYFGGSWTLEDRSKVNESVVTTNATAGSALAAVSYTLNSSIVRQLFFIDAYGMLRTTNSSMTPGTVALEWSTPVAVSSDIVSADSTVGLAACVDHNGMSGIRVYYGSSSGGIQEVGWQFDTDPGWTMWNFFNESDPTSGVACVTYDANDEREGYINVYMRNTTTGVVQQSYWDYSKSDGWRCG
;
A
#
# COMPACT_ATOMS: atom_id res chain seq x y z
N MET A 1 -32.65 -34.62 70.32
CA MET A 1 -31.18 -34.66 70.54
C MET A 1 -30.59 -35.42 69.36
N SER A 2 -29.72 -34.92 68.49
CA SER A 2 -28.98 -33.67 68.37
C SER A 2 -28.77 -33.41 66.87
N ASN A 3 -28.85 -32.14 66.46
CA ASN A 3 -28.56 -31.67 65.11
C ASN A 3 -27.06 -31.78 64.80
N THR A 4 -26.73 -32.17 63.56
CA THR A 4 -25.40 -31.98 62.98
C THR A 4 -25.54 -31.22 61.66
N PRO A 5 -24.90 -30.06 61.48
CA PRO A 5 -25.07 -29.22 60.30
C PRO A 5 -24.13 -29.60 59.16
N ASN A 6 -24.67 -29.63 57.95
CA ASN A 6 -23.92 -29.66 56.69
C ASN A 6 -23.25 -28.30 56.47
N ARG A 7 -21.92 -28.26 56.60
CA ARG A 7 -21.10 -27.09 56.23
C ARG A 7 -20.80 -27.19 54.72
N LYS A 8 -21.53 -26.41 53.92
CA LYS A 8 -21.15 -26.09 52.54
C LYS A 8 -19.81 -25.34 52.58
N MET A 9 -18.84 -25.83 51.81
CA MET A 9 -17.60 -25.11 51.53
C MET A 9 -17.86 -24.24 50.30
N GLU A 10 -17.98 -22.94 50.54
CA GLU A 10 -18.11 -21.88 49.57
C GLU A 10 -16.68 -21.49 49.17
N THR A 11 -16.27 -21.77 47.94
CA THR A 11 -15.03 -21.25 47.36
C THR A 11 -15.39 -20.13 46.40
N ASP A 12 -15.41 -18.92 46.94
CA ASP A 12 -15.27 -17.69 46.16
C ASP A 12 -13.88 -17.66 45.54
N ALA A 13 -13.81 -17.78 44.22
CA ALA A 13 -12.64 -17.37 43.44
C ALA A 13 -13.11 -16.35 42.39
N LYS A 14 -12.97 -15.07 42.76
CA LYS A 14 -12.91 -13.94 41.84
C LYS A 14 -11.55 -13.96 41.11
N TYR A 15 -11.56 -13.45 39.88
CA TYR A 15 -10.45 -13.25 38.91
C TYR A 15 -10.14 -14.49 38.03
N SER A 16 -10.59 -14.55 36.78
CA SER A 16 -10.26 -13.74 35.58
C SER A 16 -8.88 -14.08 35.00
N ILE A 17 -8.85 -15.01 34.05
CA ILE A 17 -7.83 -15.05 32.98
C ILE A 17 -8.63 -15.10 31.67
N LEU A 18 -8.65 -13.97 30.99
CA LEU A 18 -9.17 -13.80 29.64
C LEU A 18 -8.01 -14.11 28.69
N ASP A 19 -8.20 -15.14 27.88
CA ASP A 19 -7.48 -15.38 26.64
C ASP A 19 -7.60 -14.13 25.74
N GLN A 20 -6.47 -13.50 25.45
CA GLN A 20 -6.35 -12.50 24.38
C GLN A 20 -5.04 -12.75 23.62
N SER A 21 -5.07 -13.69 22.70
CA SER A 21 -4.09 -13.85 21.61
C SER A 21 -4.78 -13.59 20.26
N GLY A 22 -5.50 -12.48 20.17
CA GLY A 22 -6.05 -11.96 18.93
C GLY A 22 -5.44 -10.60 18.62
N LEU A 23 -5.34 -10.26 17.34
CA LEU A 23 -4.88 -8.96 16.86
C LEU A 23 -5.62 -7.84 17.61
N GLU A 24 -4.93 -7.11 18.47
CA GLU A 24 -5.51 -5.94 19.13
C GLU A 24 -5.75 -4.87 18.07
N VAL A 25 -7.02 -4.70 17.70
CA VAL A 25 -7.46 -3.48 17.01
C VAL A 25 -7.19 -2.34 17.97
N ALA A 26 -6.22 -1.48 17.64
CA ALA A 26 -5.95 -0.27 18.40
C ALA A 26 -7.28 0.47 18.62
N ARG A 27 -7.64 0.67 19.90
CA ARG A 27 -8.80 1.48 20.23
C ARG A 27 -8.57 2.86 19.63
N PRO A 28 -9.61 3.55 19.13
CA PRO A 28 -9.49 4.83 18.41
C PRO A 28 -8.87 6.01 19.19
N TYR A 29 -8.33 5.78 20.39
CA TYR A 29 -7.70 6.77 21.26
C TYR A 29 -6.19 6.59 21.45
N GLU A 30 -5.54 5.60 20.81
CA GLU A 30 -4.09 5.35 20.99
C GLU A 30 -3.29 5.40 19.68
N GLY A 31 -3.86 5.94 18.61
CA GLY A 31 -3.06 6.40 17.46
C GLY A 31 -2.30 7.69 17.80
N PRO A 32 -1.20 8.02 17.11
CA PRO A 32 -0.60 9.36 17.20
C PRO A 32 -1.63 10.42 16.83
N GLU A 33 -2.21 11.06 17.84
CA GLU A 33 -3.23 12.09 17.69
C GLU A 33 -2.57 13.36 17.11
N VAL A 34 -2.89 13.68 15.86
CA VAL A 34 -2.61 14.99 15.28
C VAL A 34 -3.69 15.95 15.79
N VAL A 35 -3.46 16.55 16.95
CA VAL A 35 -4.40 17.51 17.56
C VAL A 35 -4.47 18.78 16.70
N PRO A 36 -5.65 19.19 16.19
CA PRO A 36 -5.82 20.51 15.61
C PRO A 36 -5.81 21.58 16.71
N ASP A 37 -4.86 22.51 16.60
CA ASP A 37 -4.60 23.58 17.55
C ASP A 37 -5.77 24.58 17.62
N SER A 38 -6.69 24.39 18.57
CA SER A 38 -7.69 25.40 18.95
C SER A 38 -8.16 25.20 20.38
N GLY A 39 -7.27 25.42 21.34
CA GLY A 39 -7.64 25.51 22.76
C GLY A 39 -6.53 26.18 23.54
N GLY A 40 -6.87 27.27 24.24
CA GLY A 40 -5.91 28.13 24.95
C GLY A 40 -5.03 27.43 26.00
N PRO A 41 -4.13 28.18 26.65
CA PRO A 41 -2.96 27.64 27.32
C PRO A 41 -3.33 26.77 28.52
N LEU A 42 -3.21 25.46 28.34
CA LEU A 42 -3.13 24.52 29.46
C LEU A 42 -1.72 24.59 30.06
N GLU A 43 -1.64 24.93 31.34
CA GLU A 43 -0.40 24.88 32.13
C GLU A 43 0.19 23.46 32.09
N ARG A 44 1.15 23.23 31.19
CA ARG A 44 1.99 22.03 31.23
C ARG A 44 2.95 22.16 32.41
N ARG A 45 2.71 21.38 33.47
CA ARG A 45 3.74 21.10 34.48
C ARG A 45 4.89 20.37 33.78
N SER A 46 5.99 21.09 33.66
CA SER A 46 7.25 20.60 33.12
C SER A 46 7.81 19.47 34.00
N SER A 47 8.00 18.29 33.43
CA SER A 47 8.69 17.15 34.07
C SER A 47 10.22 17.23 33.98
N LEU A 48 10.78 18.37 33.59
CA LEU A 48 12.24 18.55 33.37
C LEU A 48 13.13 18.57 34.63
N ASN A 49 12.62 18.25 35.82
CA ASN A 49 13.39 18.33 37.07
C ASN A 49 13.47 17.01 37.87
N GLN A 50 13.15 15.85 37.30
CA GLN A 50 13.49 14.58 37.93
C GLN A 50 14.79 14.02 37.33
N LEU A 51 15.85 14.11 38.13
CA LEU A 51 17.13 13.46 37.89
C LEU A 51 16.96 11.96 38.18
N ASP A 52 16.57 11.18 37.17
CA ASP A 52 16.57 9.72 37.31
C ASP A 52 18.02 9.24 37.43
N SER A 53 18.29 8.51 38.51
CA SER A 53 19.60 7.93 38.76
C SER A 53 19.92 6.89 37.69
N ILE A 54 21.07 7.05 37.05
CA ILE A 54 21.62 6.08 36.09
C ILE A 54 21.94 4.79 36.85
N GLY A 55 20.97 3.88 36.87
CA GLY A 55 21.20 2.46 37.05
C GLY A 55 21.69 1.90 35.72
N GLU A 56 22.85 1.25 35.75
CA GLU A 56 23.49 0.62 34.60
C GLU A 56 22.54 -0.43 33.98
N HIS A 57 21.78 -0.03 32.97
CA HIS A 57 20.96 -0.95 32.18
C HIS A 57 21.85 -1.62 31.14
N VAL A 58 22.30 -2.83 31.49
CA VAL A 58 22.80 -3.81 30.52
C VAL A 58 21.67 -4.12 29.56
N THR A 59 21.67 -3.45 28.41
CA THR A 59 20.72 -3.70 27.33
C THR A 59 21.10 -5.01 26.65
N ASN A 60 20.38 -6.08 26.99
CA ASN A 60 20.48 -7.36 26.30
C ASN A 60 19.83 -7.19 24.91
N LYS A 61 20.65 -6.81 23.92
CA LYS A 61 20.29 -6.60 22.50
C LYS A 61 20.16 -7.93 21.74
N GLN A 62 19.29 -8.83 22.19
CA GLN A 62 18.92 -10.00 21.39
C GLN A 62 17.40 -10.17 21.40
N ASN A 63 16.84 -10.33 20.20
CA ASN A 63 15.49 -10.84 19.90
C ASN A 63 14.37 -9.83 19.57
N TYR A 64 14.59 -8.89 18.65
CA TYR A 64 13.48 -8.36 17.85
C TYR A 64 13.90 -8.10 16.39
N GLY A 65 13.38 -8.94 15.49
CA GLY A 65 13.02 -8.61 14.10
C GLY A 65 14.13 -8.24 13.12
N ASN A 66 14.49 -9.21 12.27
CA ASN A 66 15.12 -9.09 10.95
C ASN A 66 16.34 -8.16 10.80
N TYR A 67 17.51 -8.74 11.06
CA TYR A 67 18.77 -8.30 10.47
C TYR A 67 19.43 -9.49 9.76
N TYR A 68 19.54 -9.42 8.44
CA TYR A 68 20.52 -10.21 7.70
C TYR A 68 21.90 -9.59 7.98
N ILE A 69 22.64 -10.19 8.93
CA ILE A 69 24.10 -10.02 9.02
C ILE A 69 24.70 -11.42 9.03
N ASP A 70 25.61 -11.63 8.08
CA ASP A 70 26.31 -12.87 7.77
C ASP A 70 27.09 -13.48 8.95
N ASN A 71 27.12 -14.82 8.94
CA ASN A 71 28.14 -15.75 9.45
C ASN A 71 28.16 -16.23 10.91
N ASP A 72 27.11 -16.04 11.70
CA ASP A 72 26.87 -16.95 12.83
C ASP A 72 25.63 -17.79 12.55
N LEU A 73 25.76 -19.11 12.70
CA LEU A 73 24.66 -20.08 12.69
C LEU A 73 23.72 -19.78 13.87
N VAL A 74 22.95 -18.70 13.78
CA VAL A 74 21.92 -18.36 14.73
C VAL A 74 20.66 -19.08 14.27
N ALA A 75 20.24 -20.05 15.08
CA ALA A 75 18.99 -20.77 14.89
C ALA A 75 17.87 -19.75 14.64
N ALA A 76 17.15 -19.93 13.53
CA ALA A 76 15.92 -19.20 13.26
C ALA A 76 15.04 -19.21 14.51
N PRO A 77 14.29 -18.14 14.81
CA PRO A 77 13.28 -18.21 15.85
C PRO A 77 12.42 -19.45 15.56
N VAL A 78 12.39 -20.38 16.52
CA VAL A 78 11.51 -21.54 16.45
C VAL A 78 10.10 -20.98 16.58
N TYR A 79 9.49 -20.66 15.44
CA TYR A 79 8.05 -20.54 15.35
C TYR A 79 7.50 -21.89 15.82
N SER A 80 6.63 -21.88 16.83
CA SER A 80 5.95 -23.12 17.18
C SER A 80 5.15 -23.58 15.95
N ASP A 81 4.94 -24.89 15.82
CA ASP A 81 4.08 -25.50 14.80
C ASP A 81 2.63 -24.93 14.80
N GLU A 82 2.30 -24.02 15.71
CA GLU A 82 1.02 -23.32 15.83
C GLU A 82 0.95 -22.01 15.01
N ALA A 83 2.09 -21.48 14.53
CA ALA A 83 2.11 -20.34 13.59
C ALA A 83 1.89 -20.75 12.14
N ASP A 84 1.92 -22.06 11.86
CA ASP A 84 1.44 -22.61 10.61
C ASP A 84 -0.08 -22.37 10.56
N PRO A 85 -0.61 -21.73 9.50
CA PRO A 85 -2.04 -21.45 9.41
C PRO A 85 -2.78 -22.77 9.61
N SER A 86 -3.59 -22.83 10.67
CA SER A 86 -4.28 -24.06 11.06
C SER A 86 -5.06 -24.55 9.85
N TYR A 87 -4.60 -25.62 9.21
CA TYR A 87 -5.31 -26.24 8.11
C TYR A 87 -6.67 -26.66 8.66
N ILE A 88 -7.73 -25.94 8.30
CA ILE A 88 -9.10 -26.39 8.51
C ILE A 88 -9.23 -27.64 7.66
N ASN A 89 -9.07 -28.79 8.32
CA ASN A 89 -9.12 -30.11 7.71
C ASN A 89 -10.58 -30.35 7.29
N SER A 90 -10.91 -29.98 6.05
CA SER A 90 -12.23 -30.15 5.42
C SER A 90 -12.50 -31.62 5.07
N ASN A 91 -12.35 -32.51 6.05
CA ASN A 91 -12.69 -33.93 5.95
C ASN A 91 -14.21 -34.18 6.04
N THR A 92 -15.03 -33.26 5.54
CA THR A 92 -16.44 -33.55 5.26
C THR A 92 -16.52 -34.05 3.82
N LYS A 93 -16.34 -35.37 3.66
CA LYS A 93 -16.54 -36.07 2.38
C LYS A 93 -17.95 -35.80 1.85
N GLU A 94 -18.05 -34.92 0.88
CA GLU A 94 -19.21 -34.84 0.00
C GLU A 94 -19.11 -36.00 -1.02
N PRO A 95 -20.17 -36.79 -1.23
CA PRO A 95 -20.12 -37.94 -2.11
C PRO A 95 -19.89 -37.51 -3.56
N GLN A 96 -18.80 -38.02 -4.14
CA GLN A 96 -18.49 -37.88 -5.56
C GLN A 96 -19.61 -38.50 -6.41
N VAL A 97 -20.33 -37.65 -7.14
CA VAL A 97 -21.12 -38.07 -8.30
C VAL A 97 -20.20 -38.00 -9.51
N GLU A 98 -19.60 -39.14 -9.80
CA GLU A 98 -18.87 -39.44 -11.02
C GLU A 98 -19.82 -39.35 -12.22
N ALA A 99 -19.64 -38.32 -13.06
CA ALA A 99 -20.28 -38.23 -14.36
C ALA A 99 -19.23 -37.93 -15.43
N GLN A 100 -18.68 -39.01 -15.99
CA GLN A 100 -18.00 -39.03 -17.28
C GLN A 100 -18.81 -38.23 -18.32
N ARG A 101 -18.22 -37.19 -18.91
CA ARG A 101 -18.61 -36.72 -20.24
C ARG A 101 -17.39 -36.54 -21.13
N LEU A 102 -17.35 -37.43 -22.12
CA LEU A 102 -16.49 -37.44 -23.29
C LEU A 102 -16.34 -36.05 -23.91
N HIS A 103 -15.14 -35.84 -24.48
CA HIS A 103 -14.84 -34.86 -25.51
C HIS A 103 -16.01 -34.64 -26.48
N GLN A 104 -16.68 -33.50 -26.35
CA GLN A 104 -17.48 -32.93 -27.41
C GLN A 104 -16.69 -31.78 -28.06
N PRO A 105 -16.62 -31.72 -29.40
CA PRO A 105 -16.04 -30.59 -30.09
C PRO A 105 -16.80 -29.32 -29.74
N ARG A 106 -16.07 -28.28 -29.30
CA ARG A 106 -16.59 -26.98 -28.91
C ARG A 106 -17.54 -26.43 -29.98
N GLU A 107 -18.84 -26.46 -29.71
CA GLU A 107 -19.81 -25.75 -30.52
C GLU A 107 -19.55 -24.24 -30.45
N THR A 108 -19.49 -23.62 -31.62
CA THR A 108 -19.26 -22.19 -31.77
C THR A 108 -20.48 -21.41 -31.29
N ARG A 109 -20.40 -20.88 -30.06
CA ARG A 109 -21.44 -20.02 -29.47
C ARG A 109 -21.73 -18.83 -30.38
N ARG A 110 -22.99 -18.68 -30.78
CA ARG A 110 -23.52 -17.53 -31.54
C ARG A 110 -23.97 -16.48 -30.54
N TYR A 111 -23.39 -15.28 -30.59
CA TYR A 111 -23.85 -14.14 -29.80
C TYR A 111 -24.85 -13.35 -30.66
N CYS A 112 -26.08 -13.19 -30.19
CA CYS A 112 -27.18 -12.49 -30.89
C CYS A 112 -27.45 -12.97 -32.33
N GLY A 113 -27.35 -14.28 -32.60
CA GLY A 113 -27.62 -14.86 -33.92
C GLY A 113 -26.57 -14.57 -35.00
N LEU A 114 -25.57 -13.72 -34.73
CA LEU A 114 -24.47 -13.43 -35.63
C LEU A 114 -23.24 -14.31 -35.33
N ARG A 115 -22.51 -14.70 -36.39
CA ARG A 115 -21.21 -15.36 -36.26
C ARG A 115 -20.18 -14.36 -35.72
N LYS A 116 -19.30 -14.79 -34.81
CA LYS A 116 -18.27 -13.95 -34.17
C LYS A 116 -17.44 -13.13 -35.17
N ALA A 117 -17.16 -13.70 -36.35
CA ALA A 117 -16.43 -13.01 -37.43
C ALA A 117 -17.17 -11.77 -37.98
N ILE A 118 -18.51 -11.81 -38.05
CA ILE A 118 -19.31 -10.68 -38.58
C ILE A 118 -19.36 -9.55 -37.56
N LEU A 119 -19.48 -9.87 -36.28
CA LEU A 119 -19.49 -8.87 -35.20
C LEU A 119 -18.15 -8.12 -35.13
N LEU A 120 -17.03 -8.84 -35.30
CA LEU A 120 -15.69 -8.25 -35.36
C LEU A 120 -15.51 -7.36 -36.60
N ALA A 121 -16.03 -7.77 -37.76
CA ALA A 121 -15.99 -6.95 -38.98
C ALA A 121 -16.80 -5.65 -38.83
N LEU A 122 -17.99 -5.70 -38.22
CA LEU A 122 -18.81 -4.51 -37.99
C LEU A 122 -18.15 -3.52 -37.03
N LEU A 123 -17.52 -4.00 -35.96
CA LEU A 123 -16.82 -3.16 -34.98
C LEU A 123 -15.61 -2.45 -35.62
N VAL A 124 -14.80 -3.18 -36.39
CA VAL A 124 -13.66 -2.59 -37.12
C VAL A 124 -14.14 -1.53 -38.12
N THR A 125 -15.23 -1.82 -38.85
CA THR A 125 -15.78 -0.88 -39.84
C THR A 125 -16.30 0.39 -39.19
N SER A 126 -16.99 0.30 -38.04
CA SER A 126 -17.48 1.49 -37.33
C SER A 126 -16.35 2.35 -36.78
N MET A 127 -15.28 1.72 -36.26
CA MET A 127 -14.09 2.42 -35.78
C MET A 127 -13.42 3.23 -36.89
N VAL A 128 -13.28 2.66 -38.09
CA VAL A 128 -12.69 3.36 -39.25
C VAL A 128 -13.52 4.58 -39.67
N VAL A 129 -14.85 4.48 -39.63
CA VAL A 129 -15.75 5.62 -39.95
C VAL A 129 -15.61 6.75 -38.92
N VAL A 130 -15.50 6.43 -37.63
CA VAL A 130 -15.30 7.44 -36.57
C VAL A 130 -13.96 8.14 -36.73
N VAL A 131 -12.87 7.40 -36.98
CA VAL A 131 -11.54 7.98 -37.20
C VAL A 131 -11.53 8.90 -38.43
N ALA A 132 -12.17 8.49 -39.53
CA ALA A 132 -12.28 9.32 -40.73
C ALA A 132 -13.07 10.61 -40.48
N ALA A 133 -14.15 10.55 -39.69
CA ALA A 133 -14.95 11.73 -39.34
C ALA A 133 -14.18 12.71 -38.44
N VAL A 134 -13.43 12.21 -37.46
CA VAL A 134 -12.62 13.05 -36.55
C VAL A 134 -11.47 13.71 -37.32
N LEU A 135 -10.77 12.96 -38.18
CA LEU A 135 -9.69 13.52 -39.01
C LEU A 135 -10.21 14.56 -40.02
N GLY A 136 -11.42 14.36 -40.57
CA GLY A 136 -12.08 15.34 -41.44
C GLY A 136 -12.49 16.63 -40.73
N GLY A 137 -12.88 16.55 -39.44
CA GLY A 137 -13.28 17.71 -38.64
C GLY A 137 -12.09 18.58 -38.20
N VAL A 138 -10.98 17.96 -37.79
CA VAL A 138 -9.84 18.70 -37.20
C VAL A 138 -9.00 19.43 -38.27
N LEU A 139 -8.98 18.97 -39.51
CA LEU A 139 -8.29 19.68 -40.60
C LEU A 139 -9.05 20.91 -41.14
N GLY A 140 -10.35 21.04 -40.86
CA GLY A 140 -11.21 22.10 -41.39
C GLY A 140 -11.14 23.46 -40.68
N THR A 141 -10.54 23.54 -39.49
CA THR A 141 -10.64 24.75 -38.63
C THR A 141 -9.30 25.49 -38.38
N LEU A 142 -8.19 25.09 -39.02
CA LEU A 142 -6.85 25.65 -38.76
C LEU A 142 -6.39 26.75 -39.73
N LEU A 143 -7.30 27.41 -40.44
CA LEU A 143 -6.99 28.63 -41.18
C LEU A 143 -7.98 29.72 -40.77
N THR A 144 -7.60 30.55 -39.78
CA THR A 144 -7.72 32.03 -39.77
C THR A 144 -7.63 32.56 -38.34
N ARG A 145 -6.43 33.00 -37.90
CA ARG A 145 -6.32 34.16 -36.99
C ARG A 145 -4.92 34.77 -37.04
N ARG A 146 -4.73 35.72 -37.96
CA ARG A 146 -3.69 36.75 -37.83
C ARG A 146 -4.12 37.72 -36.72
N LYS A 147 -3.29 37.93 -35.70
CA LYS A 147 -3.45 39.03 -34.74
C LYS A 147 -2.31 40.04 -34.96
N PRO A 148 -2.61 41.34 -35.09
CA PRO A 148 -1.63 42.38 -35.36
C PRO A 148 -0.87 42.82 -34.09
N SER A 149 0.40 43.16 -34.28
CA SER A 149 1.28 43.80 -33.29
C SER A 149 0.77 45.18 -32.86
N PRO A 150 0.91 45.53 -31.58
CA PRO A 150 1.07 46.91 -31.16
C PRO A 150 2.52 47.22 -30.74
N ALA A 151 2.89 48.47 -31.00
CA ALA A 151 4.19 49.11 -30.84
C ALA A 151 4.61 49.32 -29.36
N PRO A 152 5.85 49.79 -29.10
CA PRO A 152 6.43 49.84 -27.76
C PRO A 152 5.96 51.09 -26.99
N GLY A 153 5.50 50.88 -25.76
CA GLY A 153 5.16 51.94 -24.82
C GLY A 153 5.98 51.80 -23.55
N GLU A 154 6.90 52.75 -23.35
CA GLU A 154 7.55 53.05 -22.07
C GLU A 154 6.50 53.32 -20.98
N ILE A 155 6.62 52.64 -19.85
CA ILE A 155 6.12 53.14 -18.56
C ILE A 155 7.21 52.91 -17.52
N ASN A 156 7.86 54.01 -17.15
CA ASN A 156 8.62 54.18 -15.92
C ASN A 156 7.69 53.92 -14.72
N ALA A 157 7.94 52.84 -13.97
CA ALA A 157 7.37 52.65 -12.65
C ALA A 157 8.47 52.26 -11.67
N THR A 158 8.79 53.24 -10.84
CA THR A 158 9.62 53.26 -9.63
C THR A 158 9.71 51.94 -8.86
N ASN A 159 10.95 51.47 -8.72
CA ASN A 159 11.44 50.54 -7.71
C ASN A 159 10.93 50.93 -6.30
N SER A 160 10.03 50.14 -5.75
CA SER A 160 9.85 50.01 -4.31
C SER A 160 10.13 48.55 -3.92
N THR A 161 11.41 48.30 -3.66
CA THR A 161 11.93 47.08 -3.03
C THR A 161 11.43 46.98 -1.59
N SER A 162 10.17 46.58 -1.41
CA SER A 162 9.72 46.00 -0.14
C SER A 162 10.01 44.51 -0.19
N LEU A 163 11.25 44.16 0.18
CA LEU A 163 11.63 42.81 0.61
C LEU A 163 10.92 42.49 1.93
N ASN A 164 9.59 42.33 1.88
CA ASN A 164 8.89 41.55 2.88
C ASN A 164 9.22 40.09 2.59
N SER A 165 10.42 39.70 3.02
CA SER A 165 10.69 38.32 3.39
C SER A 165 9.75 38.02 4.56
N SER A 166 8.52 37.63 4.23
CA SER A 166 7.66 36.97 5.20
C SER A 166 8.48 35.79 5.66
N LEU A 167 9.01 35.87 6.88
CA LEU A 167 9.55 34.74 7.61
C LEU A 167 8.47 33.66 7.51
N SER A 168 8.63 32.76 6.55
CA SER A 168 7.83 31.55 6.40
C SER A 168 7.93 30.90 7.76
N SER A 169 6.85 31.00 8.55
CA SER A 169 6.91 30.58 9.93
C SER A 169 7.38 29.13 9.92
N VAL A 170 8.44 28.87 10.68
CA VAL A 170 9.04 27.55 10.86
C VAL A 170 8.06 26.75 11.72
N GLY A 171 6.89 26.47 11.16
CA GLY A 171 5.92 25.55 11.71
C GLY A 171 6.35 24.11 11.41
N PRO A 172 5.92 23.15 12.24
CA PRO A 172 6.17 21.75 11.97
C PRO A 172 5.65 21.37 10.58
N LEU A 173 6.30 20.39 9.95
CA LEU A 173 5.75 19.77 8.74
C LEU A 173 4.40 19.14 9.09
N GLN A 174 3.36 19.53 8.36
CA GLN A 174 2.01 19.05 8.57
C GLN A 174 1.64 18.09 7.44
N ALA A 175 1.29 16.86 7.83
CA ALA A 175 0.61 15.94 6.93
C ALA A 175 -0.83 16.38 6.73
N ARG A 176 -1.37 16.13 5.53
CA ARG A 176 -2.77 16.34 5.22
C ARG A 176 -3.63 15.32 5.99
N SER A 177 -4.75 15.79 6.52
CA SER A 177 -5.76 14.90 7.11
C SER A 177 -6.26 13.88 6.08
N ASN A 178 -6.45 12.63 6.51
CA ASN A 178 -6.80 11.49 5.65
C ASN A 178 -5.77 11.18 4.54
N SER A 179 -4.53 11.68 4.64
CA SER A 179 -3.46 11.17 3.81
C SER A 179 -3.22 9.68 4.11
N GLY A 180 -2.99 8.88 3.07
CA GLY A 180 -2.33 7.60 3.25
C GLY A 180 -0.96 7.79 3.93
N LEU A 181 -0.52 6.76 4.65
CA LEU A 181 0.81 6.65 5.22
C LEU A 181 1.40 5.34 4.73
N ALA A 182 2.57 5.39 4.10
CA ALA A 182 3.31 4.21 3.71
C ALA A 182 4.71 4.24 4.31
N ALA A 183 5.26 3.08 4.62
CA ALA A 183 6.63 2.97 5.08
C ALA A 183 7.28 1.71 4.51
N THR A 184 8.58 1.79 4.26
CA THR A 184 9.38 0.64 3.82
C THR A 184 10.79 0.76 4.38
N VAL A 185 11.42 -0.38 4.67
CA VAL A 185 12.83 -0.43 5.06
C VAL A 185 13.66 -0.60 3.80
N SER A 186 14.81 0.07 3.75
CA SER A 186 15.74 -0.04 2.63
C SER A 186 16.18 -1.49 2.39
N ALA A 187 16.10 -1.92 1.14
CA ALA A 187 16.50 -3.27 0.74
C ALA A 187 18.01 -3.54 0.78
N ASP A 188 18.85 -2.52 1.06
CA ASP A 188 20.30 -2.71 1.28
C ASP A 188 20.65 -3.25 2.67
N GLY A 189 19.66 -3.53 3.52
CA GLY A 189 19.90 -4.01 4.89
C GLY A 189 20.48 -2.94 5.82
N SER A 190 20.56 -1.68 5.40
CA SER A 190 21.07 -0.59 6.25
C SER A 190 20.17 -0.28 7.45
N GLY A 191 18.93 -0.78 7.46
CA GLY A 191 17.93 -0.43 8.47
C GLY A 191 17.38 1.00 8.31
N ARG A 192 17.70 1.69 7.20
CA ARG A 192 17.08 2.97 6.85
C ARG A 192 15.59 2.77 6.60
N LEU A 193 14.78 3.55 7.31
CA LEU A 193 13.33 3.58 7.14
C LEU A 193 12.97 4.75 6.22
N PHE A 194 12.13 4.51 5.21
CA PHE A 194 11.48 5.53 4.41
C PHE A 194 10.00 5.61 4.79
N ALA A 195 9.49 6.81 5.01
CA ALA A 195 8.10 7.10 5.31
C ALA A 195 7.54 8.08 4.28
N TYR A 196 6.34 7.81 3.79
CA TYR A 196 5.67 8.59 2.75
C TYR A 196 4.33 9.08 3.24
N TYR A 197 4.07 10.36 3.07
CA TYR A 197 2.81 11.00 3.41
C TYR A 197 2.53 12.17 2.47
N GLN A 198 1.28 12.61 2.40
CA GLN A 198 0.88 13.79 1.63
C GLN A 198 0.91 15.03 2.51
N ASP A 199 1.52 16.11 2.04
CA ASP A 199 1.49 17.40 2.72
C ASP A 199 0.21 18.20 2.42
N LEU A 200 0.06 19.37 3.06
CA LEU A 200 -1.09 20.26 2.86
C LEU A 200 -1.24 20.76 1.41
N ASP A 201 -0.14 20.85 0.67
CA ASP A 201 -0.11 21.28 -0.74
C ASP A 201 -0.50 20.12 -1.68
N GLY A 202 -0.62 18.89 -1.18
CA GLY A 202 -1.00 17.70 -1.93
C GLY A 202 0.16 16.98 -2.58
N ARG A 203 1.38 17.37 -2.23
CA ARG A 203 2.60 16.71 -2.66
C ARG A 203 2.82 15.50 -1.78
N ILE A 204 3.25 14.40 -2.37
CA ILE A 204 3.75 13.27 -1.60
C ILE A 204 5.20 13.60 -1.21
N ILE A 205 5.47 13.53 0.09
CA ILE A 205 6.77 13.77 0.70
C ILE A 205 7.36 12.45 1.18
N GLU A 206 8.64 12.23 0.92
CA GLU A 206 9.45 11.19 1.55
C GLU A 206 10.21 11.76 2.75
N ASN A 207 10.09 11.15 3.92
CA ASN A 207 10.99 11.39 5.04
C ASN A 207 11.76 10.10 5.33
N SER A 208 13.04 10.19 5.63
CA SER A 208 13.84 9.01 5.95
C SER A 208 14.46 9.10 7.33
N TYR A 209 14.48 7.97 8.04
CA TYR A 209 15.12 7.82 9.34
C TYR A 209 16.31 6.90 9.21
N PHE A 210 17.48 7.40 9.60
CA PHE A 210 18.72 6.64 9.62
C PHE A 210 19.68 7.24 10.64
N GLY A 211 20.39 6.39 11.38
CA GLY A 211 21.42 6.84 12.33
C GLY A 211 20.88 7.69 13.49
N GLY A 212 19.60 7.56 13.86
CA GLY A 212 19.01 8.27 15.00
C GLY A 212 18.25 9.56 14.65
N SER A 213 18.26 10.00 13.40
CA SER A 213 17.68 11.29 12.97
C SER A 213 16.78 11.16 11.75
N TRP A 214 15.81 12.07 11.62
CA TRP A 214 14.97 12.21 10.42
C TRP A 214 15.60 13.20 9.43
N THR A 215 15.45 12.97 8.12
CA THR A 215 16.00 13.86 7.09
C THR A 215 15.24 15.18 6.97
N LEU A 216 13.95 15.19 7.31
CA LEU A 216 13.08 16.37 7.26
C LEU A 216 12.74 16.93 8.65
N GLU A 217 13.76 17.26 9.43
CA GLU A 217 13.58 18.06 10.65
C GLU A 217 13.36 19.56 10.32
N ASP A 218 13.84 20.00 9.15
CA ASP A 218 13.73 21.37 8.66
C ASP A 218 12.86 21.45 7.39
N ARG A 219 11.83 22.31 7.44
CA ARG A 219 10.92 22.58 6.32
C ARG A 219 11.63 23.16 5.10
N SER A 220 12.80 23.78 5.26
CA SER A 220 13.59 24.31 4.14
C SER A 220 13.94 23.23 3.10
N LYS A 221 14.02 21.96 3.54
CA LYS A 221 14.36 20.80 2.71
C LYS A 221 13.16 20.06 2.13
N VAL A 222 11.93 20.50 2.42
CA VAL A 222 10.72 19.77 1.98
C VAL A 222 10.66 19.59 0.46
N ASN A 223 11.16 20.58 -0.29
CA ASN A 223 11.16 20.53 -1.76
C ASN A 223 12.11 19.46 -2.32
N GLU A 224 13.19 19.14 -1.61
CA GLU A 224 14.15 18.08 -1.99
C GLU A 224 13.57 16.68 -1.73
N SER A 225 12.48 16.60 -0.97
CA SER A 225 11.83 15.36 -0.57
C SER A 225 10.48 15.12 -1.25
N VAL A 226 10.14 15.94 -2.26
CA VAL A 226 8.92 15.75 -3.04
C VAL A 226 9.11 14.53 -3.95
N VAL A 227 8.27 13.52 -3.74
CA VAL A 227 8.20 12.32 -4.59
C VAL A 227 7.39 12.62 -5.84
N THR A 228 6.21 13.22 -5.67
CA THR A 228 5.31 13.57 -6.78
C THR A 228 4.24 14.56 -6.33
N THR A 229 3.66 15.27 -7.29
CA THR A 229 2.52 16.18 -7.11
C THR A 229 1.24 15.68 -7.80
N ASN A 230 1.26 14.45 -8.32
CA ASN A 230 0.17 13.93 -9.18
C ASN A 230 -0.92 13.19 -8.37
N ALA A 231 -0.75 13.04 -7.07
CA ALA A 231 -1.68 12.31 -6.22
C ALA A 231 -2.95 13.11 -5.94
N THR A 232 -4.11 12.44 -5.88
CA THR A 232 -5.34 13.06 -5.39
C THR A 232 -5.22 13.45 -3.92
N ALA A 233 -6.07 14.36 -3.46
CA ALA A 233 -6.07 14.74 -2.04
C ALA A 233 -6.58 13.58 -1.17
N GLY A 234 -5.82 13.23 -0.13
CA GLY A 234 -6.12 12.06 0.71
C GLY A 234 -5.81 10.73 0.03
N SER A 235 -4.90 10.72 -0.95
CA SER A 235 -4.53 9.51 -1.67
C SER A 235 -4.05 8.40 -0.73
N ALA A 236 -4.54 7.19 -0.92
CA ALA A 236 -3.98 6.00 -0.29
C ALA A 236 -2.56 5.77 -0.82
N LEU A 237 -1.64 5.37 0.06
CA LEU A 237 -0.23 5.18 -0.27
C LEU A 237 0.20 3.76 0.10
N ALA A 238 1.04 3.16 -0.74
CA ALA A 238 1.79 1.95 -0.42
C ALA A 238 3.20 2.05 -0.98
N ALA A 239 4.19 1.47 -0.30
CA ALA A 239 5.58 1.55 -0.70
C ALA A 239 6.29 0.20 -0.53
N VAL A 240 7.22 -0.09 -1.43
CA VAL A 240 8.13 -1.24 -1.34
C VAL A 240 9.55 -0.78 -1.65
N SER A 241 10.53 -1.48 -1.07
CA SER A 241 11.95 -1.36 -1.43
C SER A 241 12.48 -2.74 -1.79
N TYR A 242 13.25 -2.83 -2.87
CA TYR A 242 13.78 -4.09 -3.35
C TYR A 242 15.10 -3.89 -4.10
N THR A 243 15.89 -4.95 -4.20
CA THR A 243 17.11 -4.96 -5.00
C THR A 243 16.79 -5.46 -6.41
N LEU A 244 17.23 -4.73 -7.42
CA LEU A 244 17.13 -5.11 -8.83
C LEU A 244 18.43 -4.74 -9.55
N ASN A 245 19.10 -5.72 -10.16
CA ASN A 245 20.38 -5.52 -10.85
C ASN A 245 21.44 -4.77 -10.01
N SER A 246 21.60 -5.16 -8.74
CA SER A 246 22.49 -4.51 -7.75
C SER A 246 22.13 -3.07 -7.37
N SER A 247 21.03 -2.52 -7.87
CA SER A 247 20.50 -1.22 -7.47
C SER A 247 19.37 -1.42 -6.46
N ILE A 248 19.28 -0.51 -5.49
CA ILE A 248 18.14 -0.48 -4.58
C ILE A 248 17.08 0.41 -5.20
N VAL A 249 15.91 -0.17 -5.46
CA VAL A 249 14.76 0.53 -5.97
C VAL A 249 13.79 0.75 -4.83
N ARG A 250 13.28 1.97 -4.72
CA ARG A 250 12.10 2.30 -3.93
C ARG A 250 10.98 2.58 -4.88
N GLN A 251 9.81 2.04 -4.59
CA GLN A 251 8.64 2.22 -5.43
C GLN A 251 7.45 2.61 -4.58
N LEU A 252 6.80 3.70 -4.99
CA LEU A 252 5.62 4.22 -4.34
C LEU A 252 4.41 4.03 -5.25
N PHE A 253 3.29 3.65 -4.64
CA PHE A 253 1.98 3.52 -5.26
C PHE A 253 1.02 4.53 -4.65
N PHE A 254 0.21 5.14 -5.50
CA PHE A 254 -0.75 6.15 -5.09
C PHE A 254 -1.90 6.25 -6.10
N ILE A 255 -2.98 6.91 -5.70
CA ILE A 255 -4.13 7.22 -6.55
C ILE A 255 -4.03 8.66 -7.07
N ASP A 256 -4.16 8.84 -8.38
CA ASP A 256 -4.17 10.17 -9.00
C ASP A 256 -5.54 10.85 -8.97
N ALA A 257 -5.62 12.09 -9.46
CA ALA A 257 -6.85 12.88 -9.51
C ALA A 257 -7.97 12.26 -10.38
N TYR A 258 -7.67 11.25 -11.19
CA TYR A 258 -8.63 10.53 -12.04
C TYR A 258 -9.08 9.20 -11.41
N GLY A 259 -8.61 8.88 -10.21
CA GLY A 259 -8.88 7.59 -9.58
C GLY A 259 -8.04 6.45 -10.17
N MET A 260 -6.96 6.75 -10.88
CA MET A 260 -6.07 5.73 -11.45
C MET A 260 -4.99 5.35 -10.44
N LEU A 261 -4.73 4.05 -10.31
CA LEU A 261 -3.55 3.55 -9.60
C LEU A 261 -2.28 3.89 -10.40
N ARG A 262 -1.40 4.69 -9.80
CA ARG A 262 -0.12 5.11 -10.35
C ARG A 262 1.03 4.57 -9.52
N THR A 263 2.20 4.51 -10.16
CA THR A 263 3.46 4.27 -9.49
C THR A 263 4.55 5.22 -9.96
N THR A 264 5.46 5.55 -9.06
CA THR A 264 6.75 6.20 -9.34
C THR A 264 7.84 5.46 -8.57
N ASN A 265 9.07 5.50 -9.07
CA ASN A 265 10.20 4.86 -8.43
C ASN A 265 11.44 5.73 -8.43
N SER A 266 12.37 5.37 -7.57
CA SER A 266 13.68 5.98 -7.44
C SER A 266 14.71 4.87 -7.23
N SER A 267 15.82 4.93 -7.96
CA SER A 267 16.88 3.93 -7.94
C SER A 267 18.15 4.53 -7.36
N MET A 268 18.77 3.84 -6.41
CA MET A 268 20.00 4.28 -5.74
C MET A 268 21.05 3.15 -5.72
N THR A 269 22.31 3.53 -5.57
CA THR A 269 23.36 2.58 -5.20
C THR A 269 23.37 2.37 -3.68
N PRO A 270 23.80 1.20 -3.18
CA PRO A 270 23.86 0.93 -1.74
C PRO A 270 24.58 2.04 -0.96
N GLY A 271 24.00 2.46 0.16
CA GLY A 271 24.55 3.52 1.02
C GLY A 271 24.34 4.96 0.53
N THR A 272 23.68 5.17 -0.61
CA THR A 272 23.29 6.51 -1.09
C THR A 272 21.79 6.73 -0.95
N VAL A 273 21.31 7.96 -1.14
CA VAL A 273 19.88 8.27 -1.24
C VAL A 273 19.66 8.97 -2.57
N ALA A 274 18.89 8.36 -3.46
CA ALA A 274 18.50 9.00 -4.70
C ALA A 274 17.47 10.11 -4.41
N LEU A 275 17.66 11.27 -5.01
CA LEU A 275 16.75 12.42 -4.86
C LEU A 275 15.75 12.52 -6.02
N GLU A 276 16.05 11.88 -7.14
CA GLU A 276 15.21 11.92 -8.33
C GLU A 276 14.22 10.75 -8.34
N TRP A 277 12.97 11.09 -8.66
CA TRP A 277 11.87 10.16 -8.85
C TRP A 277 11.44 10.15 -10.31
N SER A 278 11.07 8.99 -10.82
CA SER A 278 10.57 8.85 -12.18
C SER A 278 9.20 9.52 -12.36
N THR A 279 8.86 9.86 -13.61
CA THR A 279 7.51 10.35 -13.93
C THR A 279 6.49 9.26 -13.62
N PRO A 280 5.40 9.56 -12.88
CA PRO A 280 4.41 8.54 -12.55
C PRO A 280 3.79 7.85 -13.77
N VAL A 281 3.68 6.54 -13.72
CA VAL A 281 3.07 5.70 -14.76
C VAL A 281 1.85 4.95 -14.20
N ALA A 282 0.90 4.60 -15.07
CA ALA A 282 -0.26 3.81 -14.68
C ALA A 282 0.13 2.35 -14.41
N VAL A 283 -0.37 1.79 -13.31
CA VAL A 283 -0.22 0.38 -12.94
C VAL A 283 -1.37 -0.45 -13.48
N SER A 284 -2.57 0.14 -13.49
CA SER A 284 -3.79 -0.51 -13.98
C SER A 284 -4.53 0.43 -14.92
N SER A 285 -5.32 -0.13 -15.83
CA SER A 285 -6.32 0.61 -16.61
C SER A 285 -7.66 0.73 -15.88
N ASP A 286 -7.85 -0.04 -14.81
CA ASP A 286 -9.03 0.01 -13.97
C ASP A 286 -8.93 1.17 -12.97
N ILE A 287 -10.08 1.78 -12.67
CA ILE A 287 -10.20 2.87 -11.71
C ILE A 287 -10.46 2.29 -10.33
N VAL A 288 -9.91 2.95 -9.31
CA VAL A 288 -10.17 2.58 -7.93
C VAL A 288 -11.60 2.91 -7.52
N SER A 289 -12.07 2.32 -6.42
CA SER A 289 -13.37 2.67 -5.84
C SER A 289 -13.44 4.18 -5.60
N ALA A 290 -14.60 4.78 -5.91
CA ALA A 290 -14.81 6.22 -5.83
C ALA A 290 -14.93 6.74 -4.38
N ASP A 291 -14.93 5.84 -3.40
CA ASP A 291 -15.05 6.19 -1.99
C ASP A 291 -13.77 6.82 -1.43
N SER A 292 -13.93 7.65 -0.40
CA SER A 292 -12.82 8.38 0.24
C SER A 292 -11.82 7.46 0.97
N THR A 293 -12.15 6.18 1.13
CA THR A 293 -11.29 5.17 1.74
C THR A 293 -11.04 4.05 0.74
N VAL A 294 -9.88 4.08 0.09
CA VAL A 294 -9.44 3.01 -0.79
C VAL A 294 -8.29 2.28 -0.10
N GLY A 295 -8.47 0.99 0.17
CA GLY A 295 -7.35 0.16 0.60
C GLY A 295 -6.30 0.11 -0.51
N LEU A 296 -5.04 0.30 -0.15
CA LEU A 296 -3.90 0.11 -1.04
C LEU A 296 -2.77 -0.56 -0.25
N ALA A 297 -2.28 -1.68 -0.75
CA ALA A 297 -1.12 -2.37 -0.20
C ALA A 297 -0.21 -2.83 -1.32
N ALA A 298 1.08 -2.89 -1.04
CA ALA A 298 2.08 -3.43 -1.94
C ALA A 298 3.08 -4.28 -1.15
N CYS A 299 3.48 -5.41 -1.73
CA CYS A 299 4.53 -6.26 -1.20
C CYS A 299 5.43 -6.72 -2.35
N VAL A 300 6.64 -7.10 -1.98
CA VAL A 300 7.66 -7.60 -2.90
C VAL A 300 8.15 -8.95 -2.40
N ASP A 301 8.43 -9.83 -3.33
CA ASP A 301 8.93 -11.18 -3.09
C ASP A 301 10.01 -11.47 -4.14
N HIS A 302 11.14 -12.03 -3.71
CA HIS A 302 12.30 -12.28 -4.57
C HIS A 302 12.42 -13.74 -4.99
N ASN A 303 11.95 -14.67 -4.17
CA ASN A 303 12.14 -16.10 -4.43
C ASN A 303 10.93 -16.75 -5.10
N GLY A 304 9.72 -16.50 -4.61
CA GLY A 304 8.52 -17.16 -5.10
C GLY A 304 8.11 -16.68 -6.49
N MET A 305 7.42 -15.56 -6.57
CA MET A 305 6.97 -14.99 -7.83
C MET A 305 7.98 -14.05 -8.47
N SER A 306 9.07 -13.72 -7.77
CA SER A 306 10.11 -12.79 -8.21
C SER A 306 9.48 -11.50 -8.76
N GLY A 307 8.87 -10.68 -7.90
CA GLY A 307 8.15 -9.50 -8.33
C GLY A 307 7.41 -8.72 -7.26
N ILE A 308 6.60 -7.76 -7.72
CA ILE A 308 5.77 -6.89 -6.88
C ILE A 308 4.31 -7.30 -7.02
N ARG A 309 3.56 -7.27 -5.93
CA ARG A 309 2.10 -7.34 -5.90
C ARG A 309 1.52 -6.08 -5.30
N VAL A 310 0.46 -5.59 -5.91
CA VAL A 310 -0.31 -4.44 -5.46
C VAL A 310 -1.77 -4.85 -5.36
N TYR A 311 -2.37 -4.58 -4.20
CA TYR A 311 -3.77 -4.85 -3.92
C TYR A 311 -4.47 -3.52 -3.70
N TYR A 312 -5.58 -3.30 -4.41
CA TYR A 312 -6.36 -2.06 -4.26
C TYR A 312 -7.86 -2.31 -4.35
N GLY A 313 -8.63 -1.43 -3.71
CA GLY A 313 -10.08 -1.38 -3.86
C GLY A 313 -10.50 -0.96 -5.27
N SER A 314 -11.00 -1.89 -6.07
CA SER A 314 -11.44 -1.63 -7.44
C SER A 314 -12.88 -1.13 -7.49
N SER A 315 -13.17 -0.27 -8.45
CA SER A 315 -14.54 0.15 -8.80
C SER A 315 -15.45 -1.00 -9.25
N SER A 316 -14.85 -2.16 -9.58
CA SER A 316 -15.57 -3.39 -9.93
C SER A 316 -16.20 -4.10 -8.73
N GLY A 317 -16.03 -3.59 -7.50
CA GLY A 317 -16.75 -4.07 -6.32
C GLY A 317 -15.98 -5.02 -5.41
N GLY A 318 -14.65 -5.06 -5.50
CA GLY A 318 -13.79 -5.89 -4.64
C GLY A 318 -12.33 -5.45 -4.68
N ILE A 319 -11.47 -6.10 -3.92
CA ILE A 319 -10.02 -5.93 -3.98
C ILE A 319 -9.49 -6.60 -5.26
N GLN A 320 -8.71 -5.85 -6.03
CA GLN A 320 -8.03 -6.30 -7.25
C GLN A 320 -6.54 -6.47 -6.98
N GLU A 321 -5.96 -7.57 -7.47
CA GLU A 321 -4.52 -7.81 -7.53
C GLU A 321 -3.96 -7.39 -8.90
N VAL A 322 -2.86 -6.65 -8.87
CA VAL A 322 -2.03 -6.36 -10.04
C VAL A 322 -0.59 -6.63 -9.65
N GLY A 323 0.24 -7.04 -10.58
CA GLY A 323 1.67 -7.04 -10.29
C GLY A 323 2.57 -7.08 -11.48
N TRP A 324 3.85 -7.14 -11.15
CA TRP A 324 4.96 -7.06 -12.08
C TRP A 324 5.98 -8.11 -11.69
N GLN A 325 6.41 -8.92 -12.65
CA GLN A 325 7.43 -9.97 -12.46
C GLN A 325 8.77 -9.45 -12.98
N PHE A 326 9.84 -9.67 -12.22
CA PHE A 326 11.18 -9.18 -12.56
C PHE A 326 11.79 -9.92 -13.76
N ASP A 327 11.47 -11.21 -13.94
CA ASP A 327 12.18 -12.09 -14.87
C ASP A 327 11.49 -12.32 -16.22
N THR A 328 10.18 -12.09 -16.30
CA THR A 328 9.34 -12.74 -17.34
C THR A 328 8.45 -11.81 -18.17
N ASP A 329 8.20 -10.55 -17.78
CA ASP A 329 7.26 -9.70 -18.55
C ASP A 329 7.53 -8.17 -18.47
N PRO A 330 7.18 -7.40 -19.52
CA PRO A 330 7.61 -6.01 -19.72
C PRO A 330 6.72 -4.95 -19.05
N GLY A 331 5.85 -5.31 -18.10
CA GLY A 331 4.94 -4.36 -17.47
C GLY A 331 3.97 -4.94 -16.46
N TRP A 332 2.99 -4.14 -16.06
CA TRP A 332 1.98 -4.49 -15.06
C TRP A 332 0.88 -5.39 -15.63
N THR A 333 0.51 -6.42 -14.89
CA THR A 333 -0.52 -7.40 -15.26
C THR A 333 -1.59 -7.49 -14.18
N MET A 334 -2.86 -7.44 -14.58
CA MET A 334 -3.98 -7.74 -13.68
C MET A 334 -4.08 -9.26 -13.46
N TRP A 335 -4.19 -9.68 -12.20
CA TRP A 335 -4.32 -11.09 -11.83
C TRP A 335 -5.61 -11.35 -11.07
N ASN A 336 -5.55 -11.68 -9.78
CA ASN A 336 -6.70 -12.16 -9.04
C ASN A 336 -7.67 -11.03 -8.66
N PHE A 337 -8.94 -11.37 -8.49
CA PHE A 337 -9.97 -10.47 -8.00
C PHE A 337 -10.75 -11.14 -6.86
N PHE A 338 -10.86 -10.47 -5.72
CA PHE A 338 -11.43 -11.01 -4.49
C PHE A 338 -12.90 -10.57 -4.36
N ASN A 339 -13.82 -11.29 -5.00
CA ASN A 339 -15.25 -10.90 -5.13
C ASN A 339 -16.00 -10.61 -3.81
N GLU A 340 -15.57 -11.18 -2.69
CA GLU A 340 -16.24 -11.02 -1.39
C GLU A 340 -15.57 -10.00 -0.48
N SER A 341 -14.55 -9.31 -0.99
CA SER A 341 -13.85 -8.27 -0.23
C SER A 341 -14.50 -6.90 -0.40
N ASP A 342 -14.47 -6.10 0.65
CA ASP A 342 -14.99 -4.74 0.66
C ASP A 342 -13.97 -3.81 -0.05
N PRO A 343 -14.29 -3.26 -1.23
CA PRO A 343 -13.38 -2.39 -1.99
C PRO A 343 -13.13 -1.04 -1.31
N THR A 344 -13.90 -0.71 -0.27
CA THR A 344 -13.79 0.55 0.49
C THR A 344 -13.01 0.37 1.79
N SER A 345 -12.61 -0.85 2.09
CA SER A 345 -11.86 -1.20 3.29
C SER A 345 -10.34 -1.11 3.08
N GLY A 346 -9.59 -1.11 4.19
CA GLY A 346 -8.15 -1.29 4.14
C GLY A 346 -7.77 -2.69 3.65
N VAL A 347 -6.65 -2.77 2.95
CA VAL A 347 -6.00 -4.04 2.58
C VAL A 347 -4.57 -4.00 3.09
N ALA A 348 -4.05 -5.16 3.50
CA ALA A 348 -2.65 -5.34 3.85
C ALA A 348 -2.13 -6.59 3.14
N CYS A 349 -0.87 -6.59 2.75
CA CYS A 349 -0.21 -7.76 2.20
C CYS A 349 1.16 -7.96 2.84
N VAL A 350 1.50 -9.21 3.11
CA VAL A 350 2.78 -9.61 3.71
C VAL A 350 3.28 -10.82 2.95
N THR A 351 4.54 -10.78 2.56
CA THR A 351 5.26 -11.91 1.98
C THR A 351 6.09 -12.57 3.08
N TYR A 352 6.08 -13.89 3.08
CA TYR A 352 7.06 -14.70 3.78
C TYR A 352 7.90 -15.39 2.73
N ASP A 353 9.20 -15.19 2.88
CA ASP A 353 10.19 -15.76 2.00
C ASP A 353 11.12 -16.62 2.86
N ALA A 354 10.93 -17.94 2.82
CA ALA A 354 11.89 -18.84 3.44
C ALA A 354 13.18 -18.83 2.62
N ASN A 355 14.32 -18.92 3.30
CA ASN A 355 15.62 -19.05 2.65
C ASN A 355 15.76 -20.30 1.74
N ASP A 356 14.78 -21.22 1.76
CA ASP A 356 14.68 -22.32 0.82
C ASP A 356 13.75 -21.89 -0.33
N GLU A 357 14.25 -21.95 -1.57
CA GLU A 357 13.63 -21.49 -2.83
C GLU A 357 12.23 -22.08 -3.11
N ARG A 358 11.71 -22.91 -2.22
CA ARG A 358 10.47 -23.67 -2.35
C ARG A 358 9.39 -23.25 -1.40
N GLU A 359 9.66 -22.48 -0.34
CA GLU A 359 8.68 -22.17 0.71
C GLU A 359 8.44 -20.66 0.79
N GLY A 360 7.73 -20.13 -0.20
CA GLY A 360 7.25 -18.75 -0.19
C GLY A 360 5.72 -18.70 -0.08
N TYR A 361 5.20 -17.79 0.73
CA TYR A 361 3.77 -17.51 0.74
C TYR A 361 3.47 -16.02 0.86
N ILE A 362 2.39 -15.61 0.21
CA ILE A 362 1.81 -14.28 0.37
C ILE A 362 0.53 -14.38 1.17
N ASN A 363 0.36 -13.46 2.11
CA ASN A 363 -0.87 -13.27 2.86
C ASN A 363 -1.45 -11.91 2.51
N VAL A 364 -2.75 -11.87 2.30
CA VAL A 364 -3.51 -10.64 2.05
C VAL A 364 -4.67 -10.60 3.03
N TYR A 365 -4.73 -9.53 3.80
CA TYR A 365 -5.78 -9.30 4.78
C TYR A 365 -6.72 -8.22 4.24
N MET A 366 -8.00 -8.54 4.21
CA MET A 366 -9.04 -7.68 3.62
C MET A 366 -10.34 -7.85 4.40
N ARG A 367 -11.21 -6.84 4.45
CA ARG A 367 -12.54 -6.99 5.06
C ARG A 367 -13.46 -7.73 4.11
N ASN A 368 -14.21 -8.72 4.61
CA ASN A 368 -15.29 -9.35 3.87
C ASN A 368 -16.53 -8.42 3.83
N THR A 369 -17.09 -8.17 2.65
CA THR A 369 -18.21 -7.24 2.44
C THR A 369 -19.51 -7.72 3.07
N THR A 370 -19.70 -9.05 3.18
CA THR A 370 -20.93 -9.65 3.71
C THR A 370 -20.89 -9.73 5.24
N THR A 371 -19.76 -10.14 5.81
CA THR A 371 -19.64 -10.37 7.26
C THR A 371 -19.08 -9.16 8.01
N GLY A 372 -18.39 -8.25 7.32
CA GLY A 372 -17.66 -7.13 7.93
C GLY A 372 -16.38 -7.53 8.67
N VAL A 373 -16.03 -8.82 8.70
CA VAL A 373 -14.86 -9.36 9.40
C VAL A 373 -13.62 -9.27 8.50
N VAL A 374 -12.43 -9.07 9.10
CA VAL A 374 -11.16 -9.19 8.37
C VAL A 374 -10.88 -10.67 8.10
N GLN A 375 -10.71 -11.02 6.83
CA GLN A 375 -10.35 -12.35 6.39
C GLN A 375 -8.92 -12.37 5.83
N GLN A 376 -8.29 -13.54 5.91
CA GLN A 376 -6.98 -13.80 5.30
C GLN A 376 -7.19 -14.58 4.00
N SER A 377 -6.63 -14.07 2.92
CA SER A 377 -6.39 -14.85 1.71
C SER A 377 -4.90 -15.12 1.62
N TYR A 378 -4.50 -16.34 1.28
CA TYR A 378 -3.09 -16.67 1.12
C TYR A 378 -2.84 -17.48 -0.16
N TRP A 379 -1.62 -17.39 -0.67
CA TRP A 379 -1.13 -18.24 -1.75
C TRP A 379 0.25 -18.75 -1.37
N ASP A 380 0.35 -20.07 -1.28
CA ASP A 380 1.58 -20.83 -1.08
C ASP A 380 2.19 -21.18 -2.44
N TYR A 381 3.36 -20.62 -2.78
CA TYR A 381 4.00 -20.84 -4.08
C TYR A 381 4.54 -22.25 -4.25
N SER A 382 4.76 -22.98 -3.16
CA SER A 382 5.13 -24.39 -3.19
C SER A 382 3.99 -25.27 -3.73
N LYS A 383 2.76 -24.79 -3.60
CA LYS A 383 1.54 -25.48 -4.02
C LYS A 383 0.97 -24.79 -5.26
N SER A 384 0.79 -25.54 -6.33
CA SER A 384 0.22 -25.02 -7.58
C SER A 384 -1.32 -24.88 -7.54
N ASP A 385 -1.88 -24.59 -6.37
CA ASP A 385 -3.33 -24.61 -6.10
C ASP A 385 -3.97 -23.21 -6.04
N GLY A 386 -3.16 -22.16 -6.03
CA GLY A 386 -3.60 -20.77 -6.11
C GLY A 386 -4.07 -20.20 -4.77
N TRP A 387 -4.92 -19.17 -4.84
CA TRP A 387 -5.43 -18.48 -3.65
C TRP A 387 -6.37 -19.35 -2.81
N ARG A 388 -6.15 -19.35 -1.50
CA ARG A 388 -6.99 -19.98 -0.47
C ARG A 388 -7.48 -18.94 0.53
N CYS A 389 -8.64 -19.19 1.14
CA CYS A 389 -9.17 -18.38 2.23
C CYS A 389 -8.87 -19.09 3.56
N GLY A 390 -8.39 -18.34 4.55
CA GLY A 390 -8.00 -18.79 5.89
C GLY A 390 -8.98 -18.38 6.97
#